data_AF-K1TFV9-F1
#
_entry.id   AF-K1TFV9-F1
#
_cell.length_a   1.000
_cell.length_b   1.000
_cell.length_c   1.000
_cell.angle_alpha   90.00
_cell.angle_beta   90.00
_cell.angle_gamma   90.00
#
_symmetry.space_group_name_H-M   'P 1'
#
loop_
_entity.id
_entity.type
_entity.pdbx_description
1 polymer ?
#
loop_
_entity_poly.entity_id
_entity_poly.type
_entity_poly.pdbx_seq_one_letter_code
_entity_poly.pdbx_strand_id
1 'polypeptide(L)'
;RPYDLFSSPVWFADGVDLLKRLARLGIEYEVYSRRMELLDFARRKTTQKVNLYEKVQIPGYEDAIRKIKRFMEDEENLSKSAQKIVKTKQQAAGEGAML
;
A
#
# COMPACT_ATOMS: atom_id res chain seq x y z
N ARG A 1 -52.28 -19.45 -23.53
CA ARG A 1 -53.64 -19.59 -22.94
C ARG A 1 -53.74 -18.63 -21.76
N PRO A 2 -54.86 -17.90 -21.58
CA PRO A 2 -55.05 -17.05 -20.42
C PRO A 2 -55.08 -17.90 -19.14
N TYR A 3 -54.50 -17.40 -18.06
CA TYR A 3 -54.53 -18.01 -16.74
C TYR A 3 -55.95 -17.88 -16.18
N ASP A 4 -56.57 -19.01 -15.84
CA ASP A 4 -57.89 -19.05 -15.20
C ASP A 4 -57.75 -19.71 -13.83
N LEU A 5 -58.14 -18.95 -12.80
CA LEU A 5 -58.02 -19.30 -11.39
C LEU A 5 -58.88 -20.52 -11.02
N PHE A 6 -59.96 -20.76 -11.79
CA PHE A 6 -60.98 -21.75 -11.46
C PHE A 6 -60.82 -23.08 -12.21
N SER A 7 -60.05 -23.11 -13.31
CA SER A 7 -59.75 -24.34 -14.08
C SER A 7 -58.32 -24.86 -13.89
N SER A 8 -57.46 -24.12 -13.19
CA SER A 8 -56.10 -24.53 -12.88
C SER A 8 -56.04 -25.45 -11.64
N PRO A 9 -55.12 -26.43 -11.59
CA PRO A 9 -54.90 -27.24 -10.39
C PRO A 9 -54.59 -26.39 -9.16
N VAL A 10 -55.07 -26.81 -7.98
CA VAL A 10 -54.97 -26.06 -6.71
C VAL A 10 -53.52 -25.65 -6.37
N TRP A 11 -52.54 -26.48 -6.73
CA TRP A 11 -51.11 -26.25 -6.47
C TRP A 11 -50.46 -25.21 -7.40
N PHE A 12 -51.13 -24.79 -8.48
CA PHE A 12 -50.50 -24.01 -9.54
C PHE A 12 -50.11 -22.59 -9.09
N ALA A 13 -50.98 -21.92 -8.32
CA ALA A 13 -50.69 -20.59 -7.78
C ALA A 13 -49.48 -20.62 -6.81
N ASP A 14 -49.44 -21.61 -5.92
CA ASP A 14 -48.33 -21.82 -4.98
C ASP A 14 -47.03 -22.14 -5.72
N GLY A 15 -47.10 -22.93 -6.79
CA GLY A 15 -45.95 -23.23 -7.64
C GLY A 15 -45.39 -21.99 -8.34
N VAL A 16 -46.26 -21.11 -8.85
CA VAL A 16 -45.85 -19.84 -9.46
C VAL A 16 -45.18 -18.92 -8.43
N ASP A 17 -45.72 -18.85 -7.22
CA ASP A 17 -45.13 -18.02 -6.16
C ASP A 17 -43.81 -18.58 -5.63
N LEU A 18 -43.66 -19.91 -5.57
CA LEU A 18 -42.39 -20.56 -5.28
C LEU A 18 -41.33 -20.22 -6.35
N LEU A 19 -41.70 -20.30 -7.63
CA LEU A 19 -40.80 -19.95 -8.73
C LEU A 19 -40.37 -18.49 -8.69
N LYS A 20 -41.29 -17.56 -8.39
CA LYS A 20 -40.93 -16.13 -8.20
C LYS A 20 -39.91 -15.94 -7.07
N ARG A 21 -40.07 -16.65 -5.95
CA ARG A 21 -39.14 -16.56 -4.81
C ARG A 21 -37.77 -17.12 -5.17
N LEU A 22 -37.73 -18.28 -5.84
CA LEU A 22 -36.48 -18.88 -6.31
C LEU A 22 -35.76 -17.99 -7.32
N ALA A 23 -36.49 -17.43 -8.29
CA ALA A 23 -35.93 -16.49 -9.26
C ALA A 23 -35.35 -15.25 -8.58
N ARG A 24 -36.07 -14.67 -7.60
CA ARG A 24 -35.58 -13.53 -6.82
C ARG A 24 -34.29 -13.85 -6.08
N LEU A 25 -34.25 -14.99 -5.39
CA LEU A 25 -33.08 -15.42 -4.63
C LEU A 25 -31.88 -15.71 -5.53
N GLY A 26 -32.10 -16.30 -6.71
CA GLY A 26 -31.05 -16.51 -7.71
C GLY A 26 -30.43 -15.19 -8.18
N ILE A 27 -31.25 -14.20 -8.50
CA ILE A 27 -30.77 -12.87 -8.92
C ILE A 27 -30.01 -12.18 -7.79
N GLU A 28 -30.55 -12.20 -6.56
CA GLU A 28 -29.87 -11.61 -5.40
C GLU A 28 -28.51 -12.28 -5.16
N TYR A 29 -28.45 -13.60 -5.25
CA TYR A 29 -27.20 -14.36 -5.13
C TYR A 29 -26.15 -13.93 -6.15
N GLU A 30 -26.52 -13.82 -7.44
CA GLU A 30 -25.59 -13.38 -8.49
C GLU A 30 -25.05 -11.96 -8.22
N VAL A 31 -25.93 -11.04 -7.78
CA VAL A 31 -25.53 -9.67 -7.41
C VAL A 31 -24.54 -9.67 -6.25
N TYR A 32 -24.81 -10.43 -5.19
CA TYR A 32 -23.90 -10.50 -4.04
C TYR A 32 -22.59 -11.19 -4.38
N SER A 33 -22.62 -12.26 -5.18
CA SER A 33 -21.42 -12.95 -5.66
C SER A 33 -20.52 -11.97 -6.42
N ARG A 34 -21.10 -11.20 -7.36
CA ARG A 34 -20.35 -10.21 -8.12
C ARG A 34 -19.78 -9.08 -7.24
N ARG A 35 -20.55 -8.61 -6.25
CA ARG A 35 -20.05 -7.63 -5.27
C ARG A 35 -18.86 -8.17 -4.48
N MET A 36 -18.91 -9.42 -4.07
CA MET A 36 -17.85 -10.07 -3.30
C MET A 36 -16.55 -10.15 -4.11
N GLU A 37 -16.62 -10.50 -5.39
CA GLU A 37 -15.46 -10.53 -6.29
C GLU A 37 -14.78 -9.16 -6.41
N LEU A 38 -15.58 -8.10 -6.57
CA LEU A 38 -15.05 -6.72 -6.66
C LEU A 38 -14.38 -6.28 -5.36
N LEU A 39 -14.99 -6.61 -4.22
CA LEU A 39 -14.43 -6.33 -2.92
C LEU A 39 -13.14 -7.10 -2.67
N ASP A 40 -13.07 -8.38 -3.05
CA ASP A 40 -11.86 -9.17 -2.90
C ASP A 40 -10.70 -8.61 -3.74
N PHE A 41 -10.99 -8.19 -4.98
CA PHE A 41 -9.99 -7.53 -5.82
C PHE A 41 -9.47 -6.23 -5.20
N ALA A 42 -10.36 -5.37 -4.70
CA ALA A 42 -9.99 -4.13 -4.02
C ALA A 42 -9.17 -4.39 -2.75
N ARG A 43 -9.58 -5.39 -1.95
CA ARG A 43 -8.86 -5.85 -0.77
C ARG A 43 -7.45 -6.29 -1.14
N ARG A 44 -7.29 -7.17 -2.13
CA ARG A 44 -5.97 -7.66 -2.59
C ARG A 44 -5.05 -6.53 -3.01
N LYS A 45 -5.55 -5.53 -3.75
CA LYS A 45 -4.74 -4.36 -4.14
C LYS A 45 -4.31 -3.54 -2.94
N THR A 46 -5.20 -3.35 -1.97
CA THR A 46 -4.90 -2.59 -0.75
C THR A 46 -3.87 -3.32 0.11
N THR A 47 -4.00 -4.63 0.30
CA THR A 47 -3.01 -5.45 1.01
C THR A 47 -1.65 -5.45 0.32
N GLN A 48 -1.62 -5.60 -1.01
CA GLN A 48 -0.37 -5.51 -1.77
C GLN A 48 0.30 -4.14 -1.63
N LYS A 49 -0.48 -3.06 -1.60
CA LYS A 49 0.03 -1.70 -1.43
C LYS A 49 0.66 -1.52 -0.03
N VAL A 50 0.00 -2.03 1.01
CA VAL A 50 0.56 -2.05 2.38
C VAL A 50 1.88 -2.83 2.40
N ASN A 51 1.92 -4.02 1.82
CA ASN A 51 3.15 -4.82 1.75
C ASN A 51 4.28 -4.10 1.00
N LEU A 52 3.97 -3.45 -0.13
CA LEU A 52 4.94 -2.67 -0.88
C LEU A 52 5.53 -1.54 -0.03
N TYR A 53 4.70 -0.85 0.75
CA TYR A 53 5.17 0.21 1.64
C TYR A 53 6.02 -0.33 2.78
N GLU A 54 5.53 -1.32 3.51
CA GLU A 54 6.21 -1.86 4.69
C GLU A 54 7.52 -2.58 4.35
N LYS A 55 7.54 -3.35 3.26
CA LYS A 55 8.65 -4.25 2.95
C LYS A 55 9.65 -3.69 1.95
N VAL A 56 9.25 -2.70 1.15
CA VAL A 56 10.11 -2.19 0.06
C VAL A 56 10.36 -0.69 0.20
N GLN A 57 9.30 0.12 0.21
CA GLN A 57 9.49 1.58 0.13
C GLN A 57 10.05 2.18 1.41
N ILE A 58 9.48 1.86 2.58
CA ILE A 58 9.96 2.40 3.86
C ILE A 58 11.44 2.04 4.07
N PRO A 59 11.87 0.76 3.97
CA PRO A 59 13.28 0.41 4.08
C PRO A 59 14.16 1.12 3.04
N GLY A 60 13.69 1.21 1.79
CA GLY A 60 14.43 1.89 0.73
C GLY A 60 14.65 3.38 0.99
N TYR A 61 13.64 4.06 1.55
CA TYR A 61 13.75 5.47 1.95
C TYR A 61 14.64 5.65 3.17
N GLU A 62 14.57 4.78 4.17
CA GLU A 62 15.47 4.81 5.33
C GLU A 62 16.94 4.65 4.91
N ASP A 63 17.22 3.75 3.97
CA ASP A 63 18.54 3.55 3.41
C ASP A 63 19.04 4.78 2.63
N ALA A 64 18.16 5.40 1.83
CA ALA A 64 18.47 6.64 1.13
C ALA A 64 18.80 7.78 2.11
N ILE A 65 17.99 7.96 3.15
CA ILE A 65 18.22 8.94 4.22
C ILE A 65 19.56 8.67 4.91
N ARG A 66 19.87 7.41 5.23
CA ARG A 66 21.14 7.04 5.85
C ARG A 66 22.35 7.39 4.99
N LYS A 67 22.26 7.16 3.67
CA LYS A 67 23.32 7.53 2.71
C LYS A 67 23.55 9.04 2.67
N ILE A 68 22.46 9.82 2.64
CA ILE A 68 22.54 11.29 2.67
C ILE A 68 23.21 11.76 3.96
N LYS A 69 22.80 11.23 5.13
CA LYS A 69 23.41 11.60 6.42
C LYS A 69 24.91 11.31 6.46
N ARG A 70 25.34 10.12 6.04
CA ARG A 70 26.76 9.76 5.99
C ARG A 70 27.57 10.70 5.09
N PHE A 71 27.03 11.01 3.91
CA PHE A 71 27.69 11.95 3.00
C PHE A 71 27.88 13.34 3.65
N MET A 72 26.87 13.84 4.36
CA MET A 72 26.98 15.12 5.08
C MET A 72 27.99 15.06 6.23
N GLU A 73 28.02 13.96 6.99
CA GLU A 73 28.98 13.76 8.07
C GLU A 73 30.42 13.68 7.54
N ASP A 74 30.63 13.00 6.41
CA ASP A 74 31.93 12.89 5.76
C ASP A 74 32.43 14.26 5.24
N GLU A 75 31.55 15.05 4.60
CA GLU A 75 31.85 16.43 4.18
C GLU A 75 32.25 17.32 5.37
N GLU A 76 31.54 17.21 6.49
CA GLU A 76 31.85 17.98 7.70
C GLU A 76 33.20 17.55 8.32
N ASN A 77 33.45 16.23 8.39
CA ASN A 77 34.70 15.68 8.90
C ASN A 77 35.91 16.07 8.03
N LEU A 78 35.73 16.10 6.71
CA LEU A 78 36.77 16.54 5.77
C LEU A 78 37.10 18.02 6.00
N SER A 79 36.08 18.87 6.16
CA SER A 79 36.25 20.30 6.46
C SER A 79 37.00 20.54 7.78
N LYS A 80 36.61 19.85 8.86
CA LYS A 80 37.30 19.92 10.17
C LYS A 80 38.75 19.46 10.07
N SER A 81 39.02 18.38 9.33
CA SER A 81 40.36 17.85 9.12
C SER A 81 41.24 18.84 8.35
N ALA A 82 40.71 19.46 7.30
CA ALA A 82 41.39 20.50 6.53
C ALA A 82 41.76 21.71 7.42
N GLN A 83 40.81 22.19 8.24
CA GLN A 83 41.07 23.27 9.20
C GLN A 83 42.17 22.92 10.20
N LYS A 84 42.16 21.68 10.72
CA LYS A 84 43.18 21.19 11.66
C LYS A 84 44.57 21.20 11.02
N ILE A 85 44.70 20.71 9.78
CA ILE A 85 45.98 20.69 9.05
C ILE A 85 46.52 22.11 8.84
N VAL A 86 45.67 23.05 8.42
CA VAL A 86 46.06 24.45 8.21
C VAL A 86 46.54 25.07 9.53
N LYS A 87 45.80 24.86 10.62
CA LYS A 87 46.19 25.37 11.95
C LYS A 87 47.53 24.79 12.43
N THR A 88 47.74 23.47 12.29
CA THR A 88 49.01 22.83 12.66
C THR A 88 50.18 23.40 11.84
N LYS A 89 50.00 23.63 10.53
CA LYS A 89 51.03 24.24 9.69
C LYS A 89 51.37 25.67 10.13
N GLN A 90 50.36 26.48 10.45
CA GLN A 90 50.57 27.85 10.93
C GLN A 90 51.30 27.88 12.29
N GLN A 91 50.95 26.97 13.21
CA GLN A 91 51.63 26.85 14.50
C GLN A 91 53.10 26.45 14.34
N ALA A 92 53.40 25.44 13.51
CA ALA A 92 54.77 25.02 13.23
C ALA A 92 55.62 26.14 12.58
N ALA A 93 55.03 26.93 11.69
CA ALA A 93 55.71 28.08 11.08
C ALA A 93 55.95 29.23 12.08
N GLY A 94 55.02 29.44 13.02
CA GLY A 94 55.17 30.45 14.08
C GLY A 94 56.22 30.07 15.13
N GLU A 95 56.30 28.79 15.51
CA GLU A 95 57.35 28.29 16.43
C GLU A 95 58.74 28.33 15.78
N GLY A 96 58.85 28.03 14.48
CA GLY A 96 60.10 28.16 13.73
C GLY A 96 60.56 29.61 13.48
N ALA A 97 59.70 30.61 13.73
CA ALA A 97 60.05 32.03 13.67
C ALA A 97 60.40 32.62 15.06
N MET A 98 60.17 31.87 16.14
CA MET A 98 60.53 32.24 17.53
C MET A 98 61.86 31.63 18.01
N LEU A 99 62.49 30.77 17.20
CA LEU A 99 63.85 30.26 17.37
C LEU A 99 64.81 31.00 16.43
#